data_AF-A0A095CFD5-F1
#
_entry.id   AF-A0A095CFD5-F1
#
_cell.length_a   1.000
_cell.length_b   1.000
_cell.length_c   1.000
_cell.angle_alpha   90.00
_cell.angle_beta   90.00
_cell.angle_gamma   90.00
#
_symmetry.space_group_name_H-M   'P 1'
#
loop_
_entity.id
_entity.type
_entity.pdbx_description
1 polymer ?
#
loop_
_entity_poly.entity_id
_entity_poly.type
_entity_poly.pdbx_seq_one_letter_code
_entity_poly.pdbx_strand_id
1 'polypeptide(L)'
;MKGRCLDSVLDSYFKYVKPAFEEFCLPTKKYADVILPRAPDNHVGVDLITEHLLQLVNDSPLIHNVQHYIPRARNQSESCVGSFRPH
;
A
#
# COMPACT_ATOMS: atom_id res chain seq x y z
N MET A 1 -0.14 28.34 21.95
CA MET A 1 -0.89 27.11 21.62
C MET A 1 -1.32 26.44 22.93
N LYS A 2 -2.62 26.26 23.17
CA LYS A 2 -3.07 25.43 24.29
C LYS A 2 -2.78 23.97 23.92
N GLY A 3 -1.64 23.46 24.39
CA GLY A 3 -1.32 22.04 24.27
C GLY A 3 -2.47 21.25 24.87
N ARG A 4 -3.00 20.29 24.11
CA ARG A 4 -4.02 19.39 24.64
C ARG A 4 -3.36 18.62 25.77
N CYS A 5 -3.90 18.72 26.99
CA CYS A 5 -3.47 17.84 28.08
C CYS A 5 -3.80 16.39 27.68
N LEU A 6 -2.93 15.44 28.04
CA LEU A 6 -3.12 14.02 27.72
C LEU A 6 -4.54 13.55 28.11
N ASP A 7 -4.99 13.92 29.30
CA ASP A 7 -6.33 13.57 29.80
C ASP A 7 -7.44 14.06 28.88
N SER A 8 -7.36 15.30 28.41
CA SER A 8 -8.34 15.86 27.47
C SER A 8 -8.35 15.16 26.11
N VAL A 9 -7.20 14.68 25.64
CA VAL A 9 -7.10 13.86 24.42
C VAL A 9 -7.75 12.51 24.62
N LEU A 10 -7.46 11.84 25.74
CA LEU A 10 -8.01 10.53 26.07
C LEU A 10 -9.53 10.60 26.23
N ASP A 11 -10.03 11.57 26.99
CA ASP A 11 -11.47 11.79 27.18
C ASP A 11 -12.17 12.00 25.84
N SER A 12 -11.61 12.83 24.95
CA SER A 12 -12.17 13.04 23.62
C SER A 12 -12.14 11.78 22.77
N TYR A 13 -11.05 11.01 22.85
CA TYR A 13 -10.88 9.79 22.08
C TYR A 13 -11.92 8.73 22.47
N PHE A 14 -12.05 8.44 23.77
CA PHE A 14 -12.99 7.45 24.25
C PHE A 14 -14.45 7.88 24.11
N LYS A 15 -14.75 9.17 24.32
CA LYS A 15 -16.12 9.66 24.29
C LYS A 15 -16.67 9.86 22.88
N TYR A 16 -15.83 10.25 21.93
CA TYR A 16 -16.30 10.67 20.60
C TYR A 16 -15.61 9.93 19.45
N VAL A 17 -14.28 9.84 19.46
CA VAL A 17 -13.54 9.34 18.29
C VAL A 17 -13.69 7.84 18.10
N LYS A 18 -13.48 7.05 19.16
CA LYS A 18 -13.56 5.59 19.08
C LYS A 18 -14.97 5.09 18.72
N PRO A 19 -16.05 5.55 19.39
CA PRO A 19 -17.41 5.13 19.02
C PRO A 19 -17.75 5.50 17.57
N ALA A 20 -17.44 6.72 17.13
CA ALA A 20 -17.71 7.15 15.76
C ALA A 20 -16.91 6.33 14.73
N PHE A 21 -15.66 5.97 15.05
CA PHE A 21 -14.88 5.10 14.19
C PHE A 21 -15.51 3.71 14.08
N GLU A 22 -15.88 3.08 15.20
CA GLU A 22 -16.45 1.73 15.23
C GLU A 22 -17.83 1.69 14.54
N GLU A 23 -18.64 2.73 14.71
CA GLU A 23 -20.00 2.82 14.16
C GLU A 23 -20.02 3.21 12.68
N PHE A 24 -19.14 4.13 12.25
CA PHE A 24 -19.24 4.73 10.91
C PHE A 24 -18.05 4.44 9.99
N CYS A 25 -16.81 4.41 10.52
CA CYS A 25 -15.62 4.23 9.68
C CYS A 25 -15.22 2.77 9.49
N LEU A 26 -15.26 1.96 10.55
CA LEU A 26 -14.89 0.56 10.50
C LEU A 26 -15.80 -0.26 9.55
N PRO A 27 -17.12 -0.05 9.52
CA PRO A 27 -17.99 -0.80 8.61
C PRO A 27 -17.74 -0.51 7.13
N THR A 28 -17.15 0.63 6.78
CA THR A 28 -16.87 0.97 5.36
C THR A 28 -15.67 0.20 4.82
N LYS A 29 -14.82 -0.37 5.69
CA LYS A 29 -13.67 -1.20 5.31
C LYS A 29 -14.04 -2.33 4.35
N LYS A 30 -15.23 -2.92 4.48
CA LYS A 30 -15.68 -4.06 3.65
C LYS A 30 -15.92 -3.68 2.18
N TYR A 31 -16.02 -2.39 1.87
CA TYR A 31 -16.23 -1.89 0.51
C TYR A 31 -14.93 -1.49 -0.19
N ALA A 32 -13.79 -1.58 0.50
CA ALA A 32 -12.50 -1.28 -0.12
C ALA A 32 -12.04 -2.45 -0.99
N ASP A 33 -11.66 -2.16 -2.23
CA ASP A 33 -11.08 -3.16 -3.14
C ASP A 33 -9.68 -3.60 -2.68
N VAL A 34 -8.91 -2.67 -2.12
CA VAL A 34 -7.54 -2.90 -1.64
C VAL A 34 -7.37 -2.29 -0.25
N ILE A 35 -6.75 -3.05 0.66
CA ILE A 35 -6.35 -2.57 1.98
C ILE A 35 -4.83 -2.40 2.02
N LEU A 36 -4.36 -1.18 2.30
CA LEU A 36 -2.94 -0.90 2.52
C LEU A 36 -2.59 -1.02 4.01
N PRO A 37 -1.83 -2.05 4.42
CA PRO A 37 -1.38 -2.16 5.81
C PRO A 37 -0.25 -1.15 6.09
N ARG A 38 -0.17 -0.70 7.35
CA ARG A 38 0.94 0.13 7.88
C ARG A 38 1.22 1.41 7.08
N ALA A 39 0.20 2.13 6.66
CA ALA A 39 0.37 3.48 6.15
C ALA A 39 0.84 4.43 7.28
N PRO A 40 1.72 5.42 7.01
CA PRO A 40 2.28 5.85 5.72
C PRO A 40 3.60 5.16 5.31
N ASP A 41 4.16 4.28 6.14
CA ASP A 41 5.51 3.72 5.96
C ASP A 41 5.61 2.70 4.81
N ASN A 42 4.48 2.23 4.29
CA ASN A 42 4.42 1.27 3.21
C ASN A 42 4.67 1.92 1.84
N HIS A 43 5.92 2.35 1.60
CA HIS A 43 6.33 2.97 0.34
C HIS A 43 6.03 2.09 -0.87
N VAL A 44 6.23 0.77 -0.76
CA VAL A 44 5.90 -0.19 -1.83
C VAL A 44 4.41 -0.13 -2.20
N GLY A 45 3.52 -0.08 -1.21
CA GLY A 45 2.08 0.03 -1.45
C GLY A 45 1.67 1.36 -2.08
N VAL A 46 2.33 2.45 -1.70
CA VAL A 46 2.11 3.78 -2.30
C VAL A 46 2.58 3.79 -3.76
N ASP A 47 3.78 3.28 -4.04
CA ASP A 47 4.35 3.23 -5.38
C ASP A 47 3.45 2.44 -6.35
N LEU A 48 2.86 1.33 -5.90
CA LEU A 48 1.90 0.54 -6.69
C LEU A 48 0.66 1.36 -7.10
N ILE A 49 0.12 2.16 -6.18
CA ILE A 49 -1.04 3.03 -6.49
C ILE A 49 -0.61 4.15 -7.44
N THR A 50 0.54 4.77 -7.19
CA THR A 50 1.06 5.86 -8.03
C THR A 50 1.33 5.38 -9.45
N GLU A 51 1.96 4.21 -9.62
CA GLU A 51 2.21 3.61 -10.94
C GLU A 51 0.89 3.33 -11.67
N HIS A 52 -0.10 2.75 -10.99
CA HIS A 52 -1.40 2.47 -11.60
C HIS A 52 -2.13 3.75 -12.05
N LEU A 53 -2.09 4.81 -11.23
CA LEU A 53 -2.66 6.11 -11.62
C LEU A 53 -1.92 6.71 -12.82
N LEU A 54 -0.60 6.62 -12.87
CA LEU A 54 0.19 7.10 -14.02
C LEU A 54 -0.14 6.32 -15.29
N GLN A 55 -0.32 5.00 -15.20
CA GLN A 55 -0.79 4.18 -16.31
C GLN A 55 -2.16 4.67 -16.80
N LEU A 56 -3.15 4.83 -15.91
CA LEU A 56 -4.48 5.33 -16.28
C LEU A 56 -4.45 6.72 -16.94
N VAL A 57 -3.57 7.61 -16.47
CA VAL A 57 -3.41 8.95 -17.06
C VAL A 57 -2.79 8.86 -18.45
N ASN A 58 -1.73 8.07 -18.60
CA ASN A 58 -0.99 7.91 -19.86
C ASN A 58 -1.77 7.11 -20.91
N ASP A 59 -2.60 6.16 -20.46
CA ASP A 59 -3.50 5.36 -21.29
C ASP A 59 -4.75 6.15 -21.75
N SER A 60 -4.86 7.43 -21.37
CA SER A 60 -5.74 8.35 -22.08
C SER A 60 -5.40 8.29 -23.57
N PRO A 61 -6.36 7.96 -24.46
CA PRO A 61 -6.10 7.57 -25.85
C PRO A 61 -5.50 8.68 -26.73
N LEU A 62 -5.11 9.82 -26.16
CA LEU A 62 -4.44 10.91 -26.86
C LEU A 62 -2.91 10.87 -26.71
N ILE A 63 -2.33 9.98 -25.89
CA ILE A 63 -0.86 9.86 -25.72
C ILE A 63 -0.41 8.40 -25.86
N HIS A 64 -0.94 7.69 -26.86
CA HIS A 64 -0.28 6.50 -27.37
C HIS A 64 0.98 6.95 -28.10
N ASN A 65 2.16 6.94 -27.45
CA ASN A 65 3.50 6.80 -28.05
C ASN A 65 4.62 7.28 -27.11
N VAL A 66 4.88 6.62 -25.97
CA VAL A 66 6.26 6.56 -25.46
C VAL A 66 6.47 5.17 -24.85
N GLN A 67 7.23 4.36 -25.57
CA GLN A 67 7.80 3.11 -25.11
C GLN A 67 8.50 3.29 -23.74
N HIS A 68 8.61 2.20 -22.96
CA HIS A 68 9.47 2.02 -21.77
C HIS A 68 8.80 2.09 -20.39
N TYR A 69 8.46 0.91 -19.82
CA TYR A 69 9.14 0.50 -18.58
C TYR A 69 9.28 -1.03 -18.51
N ILE A 70 10.43 -1.48 -18.01
CA ILE A 70 11.02 -2.82 -18.20
C ILE A 70 10.53 -3.78 -17.09
N PRO A 71 10.15 -5.04 -17.39
CA PRO A 71 9.68 -5.98 -16.36
C PRO A 71 10.85 -6.45 -15.48
N ARG A 72 10.77 -6.24 -14.15
CA ARG A 72 11.69 -6.89 -13.20
C ARG A 72 11.26 -8.33 -12.97
N ALA A 73 11.83 -9.25 -13.74
CA ALA A 73 11.92 -10.65 -13.34
C ALA A 73 13.09 -10.81 -12.34
N ARG A 74 12.83 -11.36 -11.14
CA ARG A 74 13.89 -11.98 -10.33
C ARG A 74 13.38 -13.29 -9.73
N ASN A 75 13.30 -14.30 -10.59
CA ASN A 75 13.34 -15.69 -10.14
C ASN A 75 14.80 -16.15 -10.20
N GLN A 76 15.41 -16.37 -9.04
CA GLN A 76 16.58 -17.23 -8.92
C GLN A 76 16.36 -18.15 -7.71
N SER A 77 15.65 -19.25 -7.94
CA SER A 77 15.85 -20.48 -7.18
C SER A 77 16.48 -21.49 -8.14
N GLU A 78 17.78 -21.32 -8.38
CA GLU A 78 18.58 -22.43 -8.92
C GLU A 78 18.67 -23.49 -7.83
N SER A 79 17.95 -24.59 -8.05
CA SER A 79 18.14 -25.83 -7.34
C SER A 79 19.53 -26.35 -7.70
N CYS A 80 20.42 -26.45 -6.71
CA CYS A 80 21.72 -27.10 -6.87
C CYS A 80 21.51 -28.61 -7.07
N VAL A 81 21.42 -29.04 -8.33
CA VAL A 81 21.41 -30.45 -8.72
C VAL A 81 22.80 -30.84 -9.22
N GLY A 82 23.47 -31.73 -8.47
CA GLY A 82 24.40 -32.73 -9.00
C GLY A 82 25.77 -32.27 -9.52
N SER A 83 26.79 -32.25 -8.65
CA SER A 83 28.18 -32.41 -9.08
C SER A 83 28.59 -33.88 -8.87
N PHE A 84 28.66 -34.62 -9.97
CA PHE A 84 29.25 -35.96 -10.03
C PHE A 84 30.77 -35.86 -9.83
N ARG A 85 31.32 -36.62 -8.85
CA ARG A 85 32.76 -36.88 -8.72
C ARG A 85 33.19 -37.92 -9.76
N PRO A 86 34.22 -37.68 -10.58
CA PRO A 86 34.97 -38.75 -11.23
C PRO A 86 36.25 -39.08 -10.45
N HIS A 87 36.48 -40.39 -10.26
CA HIS A 87 37.66 -41.11 -9.73
C HIS A 87 38.41 -40.58 -8.50
#